data_AF-A0A8V5GNU3-F1
#
_entry.id   AF-A0A8V5GNU3-F1
#
_cell.length_a   1.000
_cell.length_b   1.000
_cell.length_c   1.000
_cell.angle_alpha   90.00
_cell.angle_beta   90.00
_cell.angle_gamma   90.00
#
_symmetry.space_group_name_H-M   'P 1'
#
loop_
_entity.id
_entity.type
_entity.pdbx_description
1 polymer ?
#
loop_
_entity_poly.entity_id
_entity_poly.type
_entity_poly.pdbx_seq_one_letter_code
_entity_poly.pdbx_strand_id
1 'polypeptide(L)' 'MESGGVELLEQPRSRGLRFRYRCEGRSAGSIPGEHSTDNSTRTHPTIRVSVPV' A
#
# COMPACT_ATOMS: atom_id res chain seq x y z
N MET A 1 21.08 18.63 -12.97
CA MET A 1 20.60 18.29 -11.62
C MET A 1 19.30 17.56 -11.79
N GLU A 2 19.29 16.24 -11.60
CA GLU A 2 18.03 15.51 -11.48
C GLU A 2 17.40 15.89 -10.14
N SER A 3 16.17 16.41 -10.15
CA SER A 3 15.42 16.66 -8.94
C SER A 3 15.05 15.33 -8.29
N GLY A 4 15.09 15.26 -6.97
CA GLY A 4 14.62 14.09 -6.22
C GLY A 4 13.16 13.80 -6.52
N GLY A 5 12.73 12.56 -6.28
CA GLY A 5 11.39 12.12 -6.64
C GLY A 5 10.88 10.99 -5.75
N VAL A 6 9.60 10.68 -5.94
CA VAL A 6 8.94 9.53 -5.32
C VAL A 6 8.23 8.76 -6.43
N GLU A 7 8.42 7.45 -6.42
CA GLU A 7 7.83 6.52 -7.38
C GLU A 7 6.98 5.49 -6.64
N LEU A 8 5.79 5.23 -7.17
CA LEU A 8 4.91 4.18 -6.66
C LEU A 8 5.36 2.86 -7.27
N LEU A 9 5.97 1.99 -6.46
CA LEU A 9 6.37 0.64 -6.90
C LEU A 9 5.18 -0.31 -6.91
N GLU A 10 4.23 -0.12 -5.98
CA GLU A 10 3.00 -0.90 -5.93
C GLU A 10 1.84 -0.05 -5.39
N GLN A 11 0.73 -0.05 -6.12
CA GLN A 11 -0.49 0.64 -5.72
C GLN A 11 -1.26 -0.13 -4.65
N PRO A 12 -2.05 0.55 -3.79
CA PRO A 12 -3.02 -0.13 -2.96
C PRO A 12 -4.10 -0.79 -3.82
N ARG A 13 -4.55 -1.97 -3.40
CA ARG A 13 -5.67 -2.66 -4.06
C ARG A 13 -6.88 -1.73 -4.10
N SER A 14 -7.42 -1.51 -5.29
CA SER A 14 -8.55 -0.60 -5.52
C SER A 14 -9.81 -0.91 -4.71
N ARG A 15 -10.01 -2.18 -4.30
CA ARG A 15 -11.19 -2.66 -3.58
C ARG A 15 -10.88 -3.85 -2.68
N GLY A 16 -11.84 -4.17 -1.81
CA GLY A 16 -11.81 -5.40 -1.00
C GLY A 16 -11.40 -5.18 0.46
N LEU A 17 -10.94 -3.98 0.84
CA LEU A 17 -10.74 -3.64 2.25
C LEU A 17 -12.00 -2.97 2.82
N ARG A 18 -12.42 -3.41 4.01
CA ARG A 18 -13.53 -2.80 4.74
C ARG A 18 -13.00 -1.75 5.72
N PHE A 19 -13.40 -0.49 5.53
CA PHE A 19 -13.20 0.55 6.53
C PHE A 19 -13.99 0.25 7.81
N ARG A 20 -13.43 0.64 8.94
CA ARG A 20 -13.91 0.28 10.27
C ARG A 20 -14.24 1.53 11.06
N TYR A 21 -15.39 1.53 11.73
CA TYR A 21 -15.71 2.58 12.70
C TYR A 21 -14.86 2.43 13.95
N ARG A 22 -14.58 3.55 14.61
CA ARG A 22 -13.85 3.57 15.89
C ARG A 22 -14.52 2.67 16.94
N CYS A 23 -15.84 2.61 16.98
CA CYS A 23 -16.59 1.81 17.96
C CYS A 23 -16.51 0.29 17.75
N GLU A 24 -15.97 -0.21 16.61
CA GLU A 24 -15.83 -1.65 16.38
C GLU A 24 -14.69 -2.29 17.22
N GLY A 25 -13.82 -1.48 17.83
CA GLY A 25 -12.79 -1.96 18.77
C GLY A 25 -11.71 -2.85 18.16
N ARG A 26 -11.56 -2.85 16.82
CA ARG A 26 -10.55 -3.63 16.08
C ARG A 26 -9.81 -2.75 15.08
N SER A 27 -8.53 -3.02 14.86
CA SER A 27 -7.80 -2.42 13.74
C SER A 27 -8.34 -2.95 12.39
N ALA A 28 -8.22 -2.16 11.33
CA ALA A 28 -8.73 -2.52 10.00
C ALA A 28 -7.92 -3.61 9.27
N GLY A 29 -6.78 -4.02 9.83
CA GLY A 29 -5.77 -4.79 9.11
C GLY A 29 -4.92 -3.91 8.18
N SER A 30 -4.03 -4.54 7.40
CA SER A 30 -3.21 -3.85 6.39
C SER A 30 -3.95 -3.72 5.06
N ILE A 31 -3.70 -2.61 4.34
CA ILE A 31 -4.14 -2.44 2.96
C ILE A 31 -3.29 -3.38 2.09
N PRO A 32 -3.89 -4.31 1.30
CA PRO A 32 -3.12 -5.13 0.38
C PRO A 32 -2.68 -4.31 -0.84
N GLY A 33 -1.58 -4.72 -1.47
CA GLY A 33 -1.16 -4.20 -2.77
C GLY A 33 -2.06 -4.69 -3.90
N GLU A 34 -2.07 -3.98 -5.02
CA GLU A 34 -2.88 -4.28 -6.21
C GLU A 34 -2.56 -5.68 -6.77
N HIS A 35 -1.31 -6.13 -6.64
CA HIS A 35 -0.85 -7.44 -7.11
C HIS A 35 -0.88 -8.53 -6.04
N SER A 36 -1.36 -8.23 -4.84
CA SER A 36 -1.51 -9.22 -3.78
C SER A 36 -2.45 -10.33 -4.27
N THR A 37 -2.16 -11.58 -3.94
CA THR A 37 -3.06 -12.72 -4.16
C THR A 37 -3.55 -13.27 -2.83
N ASP A 38 -4.77 -13.79 -2.80
CA ASP A 38 -5.41 -14.19 -1.54
C ASP A 38 -4.80 -15.49 -0.94
N ASN A 39 -4.08 -16.28 -1.74
CA ASN A 39 -3.65 -17.64 -1.36
C ASN A 39 -2.20 -17.77 -0.88
N SER A 40 -1.27 -16.89 -1.27
CA SER A 40 0.15 -17.08 -0.87
C SER A 40 1.01 -15.83 -0.93
N THR A 41 0.72 -14.88 -1.82
CA THR A 41 1.57 -13.69 -1.99
C THR A 41 0.84 -12.45 -1.51
N ARG A 42 1.03 -12.13 -0.23
CA ARG A 42 0.58 -10.85 0.32
C ARG A 42 1.61 -9.77 0.00
N THR A 43 1.19 -8.79 -0.77
CA THR A 43 1.97 -7.60 -1.09
C THR A 43 1.31 -6.37 -0.50
N HIS A 44 2.02 -5.24 -0.49
CA HIS A 44 1.59 -4.02 0.19
C HIS A 44 1.93 -2.77 -0.64
N PRO A 45 1.17 -1.67 -0.46
CA PRO A 45 1.50 -0.41 -1.10
C PRO A 45 2.94 -0.02 -0.79
N THR A 46 3.75 0.21 -1.83
CA THR A 46 5.20 0.41 -1.69
C THR A 46 5.63 1.59 -2.55
N ILE A 47 6.51 2.43 -2.01
CA ILE A 47 7.09 3.57 -2.71
C ILE A 47 8.62 3.49 -2.72
N ARG A 48 9.24 4.13 -3.70
CA ARG A 48 10.69 4.38 -3.77
C ARG A 48 10.96 5.87 -3.71
N VAL A 49 11.88 6.28 -2.85
CA VAL A 49 12.36 7.67 -2.78
C VAL A 49 13.69 7.73 -3.54
N SER A 50 13.79 8.62 -4.52
CA SER A 50 15.05 8.96 -5.19
C SER A 50 15.55 10.31 -4.68
N VAL A 51 16.79 10.32 -4.20
CA VAL A 51 17.47 11.53 -3.73
C VAL A 51 18.35 12.04 -4.87
N PRO A 52 18.42 13.37 -5.12
CA PRO A 52 19.36 13.93 -6.10
C PRO A 52 20.79 13.50 -5.78
N VAL A 53 21.59 13.26 -6.84
CA VAL A 53 23.05 13.08 -6.74
C VAL A 53 23.75 14.31 -7.28
#